data_AF-A0A7Y9EHC1-F1
#
_entry.id   AF-A0A7Y9EHC1-F1
#
_cell.length_a   1.000
_cell.length_b   1.000
_cell.length_c   1.000
_cell.angle_alpha   90.00
_cell.angle_beta   90.00
_cell.angle_gamma   90.00
#
_symmetry.space_group_name_H-M   'P 1'
#
loop_
_entity.id
_entity.type
_entity.pdbx_description
1 polymer ?
#
loop_
_entity_poly.entity_id
_entity_poly.type
_entity_poly.pdbx_seq_one_letter_code
_entity_poly.pdbx_strand_id
1 'polypeptide(L)'
;MEIGAVDSLATNVVIPGSAQEPIEVYIDHVALRMAIVERAGARTIGSDWDVAGVYALLDPTASDGTWGVYVGKAPAGIRSRLSTHLSQKDHWSRAVLVRRDTRYGFHSAQVGWLEGRLYDLLDAASNARLHNIRRPVDETLPPHDRQMLESCVMPFVRVLRLLGHDASVASAKLEPTLPPPRVSSGSNKRLRRKIHGTVRDLLAAGLLEAQAKIVSTSPARPAEATVLPDGRIEYDGRLFASPSGAADYVTKGSENGWTFWAVDTDIGRVTLDSLRKRLVPPSPG
;
A
#
# COMPACT_ATOMS: atom_id res chain seq x y z
N MET A 1 8.24 7.25 -37.53
CA MET A 1 8.24 6.26 -36.43
C MET A 1 8.96 6.94 -35.27
N GLU A 2 8.21 7.68 -34.46
CA GLU A 2 8.75 8.40 -33.31
C GLU A 2 9.08 7.38 -32.23
N ILE A 3 10.37 7.29 -31.90
CA ILE A 3 10.88 6.48 -30.81
C ILE A 3 10.31 7.13 -29.55
N GLY A 4 9.37 6.46 -28.89
CA GLY A 4 8.66 7.00 -27.72
C GLY A 4 9.66 7.58 -26.73
N ALA A 5 9.43 8.84 -26.33
CA ALA A 5 10.29 9.55 -25.40
C ALA A 5 10.61 8.66 -24.19
N VAL A 6 11.90 8.37 -24.00
CA VAL A 6 12.37 7.68 -22.80
C VAL A 6 12.00 8.58 -21.63
N ASP A 7 11.10 8.11 -20.74
CA ASP A 7 10.76 8.78 -19.48
C ASP A 7 11.96 8.71 -18.51
N SER A 8 13.05 9.37 -18.89
CA SER A 8 14.25 9.55 -18.07
C SER A 8 14.08 10.82 -17.24
N LEU A 9 14.14 10.68 -15.92
CA LEU A 9 14.23 11.84 -15.04
C LEU A 9 15.69 12.19 -14.83
N ALA A 10 16.10 13.36 -15.32
CA ALA A 10 17.35 13.96 -14.86
C ALA A 10 17.21 14.23 -13.35
N THR A 11 18.18 13.77 -12.57
CA THR A 11 18.18 13.85 -11.11
C THR A 11 19.63 14.02 -10.68
N ASN A 12 19.88 14.97 -9.79
CA ASN A 12 21.23 15.19 -9.27
C ASN A 12 21.43 14.29 -8.05
N VAL A 13 22.46 13.45 -8.10
CA VAL A 13 22.82 12.54 -7.01
C VAL A 13 24.17 12.97 -6.46
N VAL A 14 24.21 13.28 -5.16
CA VAL A 14 25.43 13.62 -4.44
C VAL A 14 25.95 12.37 -3.75
N ILE A 15 27.11 11.89 -4.21
CA ILE A 15 27.80 10.73 -3.64
C ILE A 15 28.79 11.22 -2.58
N PRO A 16 28.63 10.84 -1.30
CA PRO A 16 29.48 11.31 -0.23
C PRO A 16 30.85 10.62 -0.23
N GLY A 17 31.81 11.20 0.50
CA GLY A 17 33.15 10.63 0.66
C GLY A 17 33.21 9.44 1.61
N SER A 18 32.15 9.23 2.40
CA SER A 18 32.04 8.15 3.40
C SER A 18 30.72 7.40 3.27
N ALA A 19 30.75 6.08 3.48
CA ALA A 19 29.55 5.24 3.52
C ALA A 19 28.63 5.55 4.72
N GLN A 20 29.09 6.34 5.70
CA GLN A 20 28.30 6.78 6.86
C GLN A 20 27.55 8.10 6.60
N GLU A 21 27.88 8.80 5.52
CA GLU A 21 27.19 10.02 5.12
C GLU A 21 26.02 9.68 4.20
N PRO A 22 24.94 10.48 4.22
CA PRO A 22 23.79 10.25 3.37
C PRO A 22 24.12 10.49 1.89
N ILE A 23 23.63 9.63 1.01
CA ILE A 23 23.56 9.93 -0.43
C ILE A 23 22.32 10.78 -0.65
N GLU A 24 22.48 11.97 -1.22
CA GLU A 24 21.37 12.87 -1.46
C GLU A 24 20.95 12.91 -2.92
N VAL A 25 19.64 12.95 -3.13
CA VAL A 25 19.00 12.86 -4.45
C VAL A 25 18.06 14.05 -4.60
N TYR A 26 18.35 14.93 -5.55
CA TYR A 26 17.60 16.15 -5.82
C TYR A 26 16.79 16.01 -7.10
N ILE A 27 15.49 16.23 -6.97
CA ILE A 27 14.48 15.99 -7.99
C ILE A 27 13.70 17.29 -8.22
N ASP A 28 14.25 18.15 -9.08
CA ASP A 28 13.82 19.54 -9.20
C ASP A 28 12.38 19.70 -9.73
N HIS A 29 11.98 18.89 -10.71
CA HIS A 29 10.68 19.00 -11.37
C HIS A 29 9.47 18.79 -10.44
N VAL A 30 9.65 18.10 -9.32
CA VAL A 30 8.65 17.97 -8.24
C VAL A 30 9.18 18.52 -6.92
N ALA A 31 10.23 19.32 -6.92
CA ALA A 31 10.84 19.92 -5.73
C ALA A 31 10.97 18.91 -4.57
N LEU A 32 11.57 17.75 -4.83
CA LEU A 32 11.87 16.75 -3.81
C LEU A 32 13.36 16.66 -3.55
N ARG A 33 13.70 16.48 -2.28
CA ARG A 33 15.02 16.03 -1.85
C ARG A 33 14.83 14.72 -1.10
N MET A 34 15.57 13.70 -1.51
CA MET A 34 15.62 12.41 -0.83
C MET A 34 17.02 12.19 -0.28
N ALA A 35 17.12 11.43 0.82
CA ALA A 35 18.38 10.95 1.35
C ALA A 35 18.33 9.45 1.55
N ILE A 36 19.39 8.77 1.15
CA ILE A 36 19.63 7.35 1.41
C ILE A 36 20.64 7.28 2.53
N VAL A 37 20.24 6.68 3.65
CA VAL A 37 21.01 6.71 4.90
C VAL A 37 21.25 5.30 5.38
N GLU A 38 22.51 4.90 5.52
CA GLU A 38 22.86 3.65 6.20
C GLU A 38 22.49 3.74 7.68
N ARG A 39 22.03 2.63 8.27
CA ARG A 39 21.67 2.60 9.69
C ARG A 39 22.81 3.06 10.59
N ALA A 40 24.04 2.63 10.29
CA ALA A 40 25.23 3.04 11.03
C ALA A 40 25.48 4.56 10.94
N GLY A 41 25.10 5.17 9.82
CA GLY A 41 25.22 6.59 9.54
C GLY A 41 24.02 7.43 9.96
N ALA A 42 22.95 6.84 10.51
CA ALA A 42 21.69 7.55 10.77
C ALA A 42 21.81 8.78 11.69
N ARG A 43 22.87 8.85 12.51
CA ARG A 43 23.16 10.00 13.38
C ARG A 43 23.89 11.14 12.68
N THR A 44 24.46 10.91 11.50
CA THR A 44 25.21 11.91 10.71
C THR A 44 24.28 12.82 9.90
N ILE A 45 23.01 12.46 9.75
CA ILE A 45 22.02 13.26 9.04
C ILE A 45 21.92 14.67 9.64
N GLY A 46 22.00 15.68 8.77
CA GLY A 46 22.03 17.09 9.15
C GLY A 46 20.72 17.58 9.79
N SER A 47 20.78 18.68 10.53
CA SER A 47 19.60 19.31 11.14
C SER A 47 18.62 19.88 10.12
N ASP A 48 19.05 20.09 8.87
CA ASP A 48 18.19 20.45 7.74
C ASP A 48 17.16 19.35 7.38
N TRP A 49 17.35 18.13 7.89
CA TRP A 49 16.39 17.04 7.81
C TRP A 49 15.42 16.98 9.00
N ASP A 50 15.48 17.92 9.94
CA ASP A 50 14.48 18.04 11.01
C ASP A 50 13.24 18.82 10.53
N VAL A 51 12.68 18.33 9.42
CA VAL A 51 11.50 18.89 8.74
C VAL A 51 10.45 17.83 8.50
N ALA A 52 9.24 18.26 8.15
CA ALA A 52 8.14 17.36 7.83
C ALA A 52 8.42 16.51 6.58
N GLY A 53 8.12 15.21 6.67
CA GLY A 53 8.15 14.32 5.51
C GLY A 53 7.87 12.86 5.84
N VAL A 54 8.18 11.99 4.91
CA VAL A 54 7.97 10.54 5.01
C VAL A 54 9.31 9.81 4.86
N TYR A 55 9.37 8.58 5.34
CA TYR A 55 10.54 7.73 5.22
C TYR A 55 10.15 6.27 5.06
N ALA A 56 11.05 5.49 4.47
CA ALA A 56 11.00 4.04 4.46
C ALA A 56 12.27 3.47 5.11
N LEU A 57 12.10 2.53 6.04
CA LEU A 57 13.20 1.75 6.63
C LEU A 57 13.23 0.41 5.91
N LEU A 58 14.36 0.07 5.31
CA LEU A 58 14.54 -1.06 4.42
C LEU A 58 15.42 -2.12 5.08
N ASP A 59 14.93 -3.34 5.11
CA ASP A 59 15.74 -4.50 5.47
C ASP A 59 16.68 -4.85 4.30
N PRO A 60 17.76 -5.61 4.56
CA PRO A 60 18.52 -6.25 3.49
C PRO A 60 17.62 -7.10 2.60
N THR A 61 17.93 -7.15 1.31
CA THR A 61 17.26 -8.07 0.39
C THR A 61 17.73 -9.50 0.66
N ALA A 62 16.79 -10.40 0.86
CA ALA A 62 17.06 -11.82 1.00
C ALA A 62 17.48 -12.45 -0.33
N SER A 63 18.03 -13.66 -0.28
CA SER A 63 18.51 -14.37 -1.48
C SER A 63 17.40 -14.71 -2.49
N ASP A 64 16.15 -14.80 -2.04
CA ASP A 64 14.97 -15.00 -2.90
C ASP A 64 14.44 -13.69 -3.51
N GLY A 65 15.11 -12.57 -3.25
CA GLY A 65 14.73 -11.24 -3.73
C GLY A 65 13.68 -10.54 -2.87
N THR A 66 13.18 -11.16 -1.80
CA THR A 66 12.24 -10.51 -0.87
C THR A 66 12.95 -9.55 0.07
N TRP A 67 12.23 -8.56 0.58
CA TRP A 67 12.79 -7.56 1.48
C TRP A 67 11.71 -6.97 2.39
N GLY A 68 12.07 -6.71 3.64
CA GLY A 68 11.21 -6.06 4.62
C GLY A 68 11.25 -4.54 4.51
N VAL A 69 10.11 -3.89 4.81
CA VAL A 69 10.01 -2.43 4.81
C VAL A 69 9.03 -1.90 5.84
N TYR A 70 9.41 -0.81 6.48
CA TYR A 70 8.51 0.01 7.31
C TYR A 70 8.36 1.39 6.69
N VAL A 71 7.15 1.82 6.40
CA VAL A 71 6.84 3.18 5.95
C VAL A 71 6.36 4.01 7.13
N GLY A 72 6.89 5.21 7.29
CA GLY A 72 6.50 6.08 8.38
C GLY A 72 6.41 7.55 8.00
N LYS A 73 5.57 8.28 8.74
CA LYS A 73 5.55 9.76 8.74
C LYS A 73 6.39 10.38 9.83
N ALA A 74 6.83 11.60 9.57
CA ALA A 74 7.51 12.48 10.50
C ALA A 74 7.04 13.93 10.33
N PRO A 75 5.81 14.28 10.76
CA PRO A 75 5.28 15.64 10.59
C PRO A 75 6.05 16.70 11.41
N ALA A 76 6.78 16.28 12.45
CA ALA A 76 7.55 17.15 13.34
C ALA A 76 9.07 17.07 13.11
N GLY A 77 9.56 16.30 12.12
CA GLY A 77 10.99 16.19 11.84
C GLY A 77 11.46 14.77 11.53
N ILE A 78 11.99 14.55 10.31
CA ILE A 78 12.51 13.25 9.86
C ILE A 78 13.72 12.83 10.71
N ARG A 79 14.67 13.73 10.96
CA ARG A 79 15.86 13.44 11.77
C ARG A 79 15.50 12.92 13.15
N SER A 80 14.64 13.64 13.86
CA SER A 80 14.15 13.26 15.19
C SER A 80 13.47 11.88 15.19
N ARG A 81 12.69 11.59 14.13
CA ARG A 81 12.01 10.31 13.98
C ARG A 81 12.97 9.17 13.67
N LEU A 82 13.97 9.38 12.81
CA LEU A 82 14.99 8.38 12.49
C LEU A 82 15.82 8.01 13.73
N SER A 83 16.18 9.00 14.55
CA SER A 83 16.88 8.78 15.83
C SER A 83 16.08 7.88 16.78
N THR A 84 14.75 8.08 16.85
CA THR A 84 13.85 7.24 17.65
C THR A 84 13.82 5.78 17.17
N HIS A 85 13.89 5.55 15.85
CA HIS A 85 13.89 4.19 15.29
C HIS A 85 15.19 3.44 15.51
N LEU A 86 16.32 4.11 15.74
CA LEU A 86 17.57 3.44 16.07
C LEU A 86 17.46 2.60 17.35
N SER A 87 16.69 3.06 18.33
CA SER A 87 16.49 2.36 19.61
C SER A 87 15.30 1.39 19.60
N GLN A 88 14.31 1.59 18.71
CA GLN A 88 13.05 0.84 18.73
C GLN A 88 12.95 -0.24 17.64
N LYS A 89 13.82 -0.20 16.62
CA LYS A 89 13.79 -1.12 15.48
C LYS A 89 15.19 -1.50 15.08
N ASP A 90 15.39 -2.77 14.77
CA ASP A 90 16.69 -3.40 14.68
C ASP A 90 16.91 -4.18 13.38
N HIS A 91 15.84 -4.46 12.62
CA HIS A 91 15.91 -5.25 11.38
C HIS A 91 16.29 -4.46 10.11
N TRP A 92 16.18 -3.12 10.14
CA TRP A 92 16.47 -2.30 8.96
C TRP A 92 17.96 -2.02 8.80
N SER A 93 18.44 -1.97 7.56
CA SER A 93 19.83 -1.68 7.21
C SER A 93 20.02 -0.28 6.62
N ARG A 94 19.01 0.21 5.90
CA ARG A 94 19.05 1.48 5.18
C ARG A 94 17.72 2.22 5.29
N ALA A 95 17.74 3.54 5.33
CA ALA A 95 16.56 4.39 5.28
C ALA A 95 16.53 5.21 4.00
N VAL A 96 15.35 5.39 3.42
CA VAL A 96 15.07 6.38 2.37
C VAL A 96 14.19 7.45 2.97
N LEU A 97 14.73 8.67 3.04
CA LEU A 97 14.06 9.85 3.59
C LEU A 97 13.52 10.69 2.43
N VAL A 98 12.32 11.25 2.59
CA VAL A 98 11.69 12.08 1.56
C VAL A 98 11.16 13.36 2.21
N ARG A 99 11.67 14.50 1.75
CA ARG A 99 11.17 15.83 2.11
C ARG A 99 10.86 16.65 0.86
N ARG A 100 10.03 17.66 1.03
CA ARG A 100 9.77 18.67 -0.01
C ARG A 100 10.84 19.75 0.06
N ASP A 101 11.51 20.01 -1.05
CA ASP A 101 12.58 21.01 -1.18
C ASP A 101 12.01 22.36 -1.62
N THR A 102 11.17 22.93 -0.76
CA THR A 102 10.56 24.25 -0.95
C THR A 102 10.63 25.01 0.36
N ARG A 103 10.37 26.32 0.32
CA ARG A 103 10.40 27.19 1.52
C ARG A 103 9.57 26.67 2.70
N TYR A 104 8.43 26.04 2.43
CA TYR A 104 7.48 25.62 3.47
C TYR A 104 7.40 24.11 3.68
N GLY A 105 8.05 23.32 2.82
CA GLY A 105 8.05 21.86 2.95
C GLY A 105 6.66 21.22 2.78
N PHE A 106 6.47 20.02 3.36
CA PHE A 106 5.16 19.39 3.46
C PHE A 106 4.44 19.82 4.75
N HIS A 107 3.12 19.85 4.74
CA HIS A 107 2.32 19.92 5.97
C HIS A 107 1.86 18.54 6.44
N SER A 108 1.30 18.45 7.65
CA SER A 108 0.95 17.18 8.32
C SER A 108 0.01 16.27 7.51
N ALA A 109 -1.07 16.82 6.96
CA ALA A 109 -2.02 16.05 6.13
C ALA A 109 -1.39 15.54 4.82
N GLN A 110 -0.50 16.31 4.17
CA GLN A 110 0.25 15.84 2.99
C GLN A 110 1.17 14.66 3.34
N VAL A 111 1.87 14.78 4.46
CA VAL A 111 2.73 13.73 4.97
C VAL A 111 1.93 12.46 5.30
N GLY A 112 0.78 12.59 5.96
CA GLY A 112 -0.09 11.47 6.31
C GLY A 112 -0.65 10.75 5.08
N TRP A 113 -1.11 11.52 4.09
CA TRP A 113 -1.59 10.95 2.84
C TRP A 113 -0.48 10.22 2.07
N LEU A 114 0.70 10.85 1.96
CA LEU A 114 1.84 10.26 1.24
C LEU A 114 2.35 8.99 1.93
N GLU A 115 2.38 8.95 3.26
CA GLU A 115 2.69 7.73 4.04
C GLU A 115 1.75 6.58 3.67
N GLY A 116 0.43 6.82 3.68
CA GLY A 116 -0.56 5.82 3.30
C GLY A 116 -0.43 5.38 1.83
N ARG A 117 -0.16 6.33 0.93
CA ARG A 117 -0.01 6.04 -0.50
C ARG A 117 1.23 5.20 -0.81
N LEU A 118 2.35 5.48 -0.15
CA LEU A 118 3.59 4.69 -0.26
C LEU A 118 3.44 3.32 0.40
N TYR A 119 2.72 3.24 1.53
CA TYR A 119 2.33 1.96 2.13
C TYR A 119 1.57 1.10 1.12
N ASP A 120 0.51 1.63 0.48
CA ASP A 120 -0.30 0.86 -0.48
C ASP A 120 0.51 0.37 -1.68
N LEU A 121 1.43 1.21 -2.15
CA LEU A 121 2.32 0.85 -3.25
C LEU A 121 3.21 -0.34 -2.89
N LEU A 122 3.78 -0.31 -1.69
CA LEU A 122 4.69 -1.34 -1.20
C LEU A 122 3.95 -2.61 -0.77
N ASP A 123 2.73 -2.49 -0.26
CA ASP A 123 1.85 -3.63 0.02
C ASP A 123 1.51 -4.41 -1.26
N ALA A 124 1.34 -3.69 -2.37
CA ALA A 124 1.08 -4.30 -3.67
C ALA A 124 2.34 -4.93 -4.32
N ALA A 125 3.55 -4.52 -3.92
CA ALA A 125 4.80 -4.98 -4.53
C ALA A 125 5.06 -6.46 -4.23
N SER A 126 5.54 -7.21 -5.23
CA SER A 126 5.61 -8.68 -5.10
C SER A 126 6.63 -9.16 -4.07
N ASN A 127 7.73 -8.41 -3.93
CA ASN A 127 8.86 -8.81 -3.11
C ASN A 127 8.97 -8.04 -1.79
N ALA A 128 8.18 -6.99 -1.59
CA ALA A 128 8.17 -6.24 -0.35
C ALA A 128 7.35 -6.96 0.73
N ARG A 129 7.75 -6.81 2.00
CA ARG A 129 7.04 -7.30 3.18
C ARG A 129 6.91 -6.15 4.19
N LEU A 130 5.69 -5.69 4.45
CA LEU A 130 5.46 -4.55 5.33
C LEU A 130 5.54 -4.93 6.81
N HIS A 131 6.33 -4.19 7.57
CA HIS A 131 6.45 -4.29 9.03
C HIS A 131 5.46 -3.41 9.80
N ASN A 132 4.72 -2.57 9.08
CA ASN A 132 3.68 -1.73 9.64
C ASN A 132 2.54 -2.62 10.20
N ILE A 133 2.29 -2.53 11.51
CA ILE A 133 1.23 -3.32 12.18
C ILE A 133 -0.18 -2.93 11.65
N ARG A 134 -0.36 -1.66 11.29
CA ARG A 134 -1.61 -1.12 10.76
C ARG A 134 -1.31 -0.27 9.54
N ARG A 135 -2.21 -0.30 8.55
CA ARG A 135 -2.20 0.62 7.42
C ARG A 135 -2.36 2.06 7.93
N PRO A 136 -1.46 2.99 7.57
CA PRO A 136 -1.64 4.40 7.85
C PRO A 136 -2.88 4.95 7.12
N VAL A 137 -3.74 5.67 7.84
CA VAL A 137 -4.93 6.31 7.28
C VAL A 137 -4.90 7.80 7.64
N ASP A 138 -4.89 8.64 6.62
CA ASP A 138 -5.12 10.09 6.75
C ASP A 138 -5.86 10.57 5.49
N GLU A 139 -7.16 10.82 5.62
CA GLU A 139 -8.04 11.24 4.52
C GLU A 139 -8.34 12.74 4.54
N THR A 140 -7.70 13.49 5.44
CA THR A 140 -7.96 14.93 5.64
C THR A 140 -7.51 15.80 4.48
N LEU A 141 -6.77 15.23 3.52
CA LEU A 141 -6.20 15.95 2.39
C LEU A 141 -7.21 16.17 1.24
N PRO A 142 -7.41 17.43 0.78
CA PRO A 142 -8.26 17.76 -0.36
C PRO A 142 -7.83 17.07 -1.67
N PRO A 143 -8.76 16.79 -2.62
CA PRO A 143 -8.44 16.08 -3.86
C PRO A 143 -7.36 16.72 -4.75
N HIS A 144 -7.30 18.05 -4.83
CA HIS A 144 -6.32 18.76 -5.66
C HIS A 144 -4.88 18.57 -5.15
N ASP A 145 -4.70 18.55 -3.83
CA ASP A 145 -3.40 18.29 -3.21
C ASP A 145 -2.92 16.85 -3.44
N ARG A 146 -3.84 15.90 -3.62
CA ARG A 146 -3.50 14.49 -3.90
C ARG A 146 -2.79 14.32 -5.24
N GLN A 147 -3.23 15.04 -6.28
CA GLN A 147 -2.61 14.94 -7.61
C GLN A 147 -1.14 15.41 -7.58
N MET A 148 -0.87 16.50 -6.85
CA MET A 148 0.50 16.96 -6.66
C MET A 148 1.33 15.90 -5.91
N LEU A 149 0.80 15.28 -4.86
CA LEU A 149 1.52 14.25 -4.11
C LEU A 149 1.72 12.94 -4.88
N GLU A 150 0.84 12.57 -5.80
CA GLU A 150 1.06 11.40 -6.68
C GLU A 150 2.35 11.57 -7.50
N SER A 151 2.70 12.79 -7.91
CA SER A 151 3.95 13.05 -8.62
C SER A 151 5.21 12.73 -7.79
N CYS A 152 5.08 12.68 -6.47
CA CYS A 152 6.17 12.30 -5.55
C CYS A 152 6.42 10.80 -5.47
N VAL A 153 5.45 9.96 -5.90
CA VAL A 153 5.50 8.51 -5.72
C VAL A 153 6.51 7.86 -6.68
N MET A 154 6.51 8.25 -7.95
CA MET A 154 7.38 7.61 -8.94
C MET A 154 8.88 7.83 -8.67
N PRO A 155 9.34 9.03 -8.30
CA PRO A 155 10.75 9.21 -7.93
C PRO A 155 11.18 8.33 -6.76
N PHE A 156 10.30 8.14 -5.77
CA PHE A 156 10.58 7.25 -4.63
C PHE A 156 10.75 5.80 -5.10
N VAL A 157 9.88 5.30 -5.98
CA VAL A 157 10.00 3.96 -6.59
C VAL A 157 11.29 3.81 -7.40
N ARG A 158 11.71 4.85 -8.14
CA ARG A 158 12.98 4.82 -8.89
C ARG A 158 14.18 4.72 -7.96
N VAL A 159 14.16 5.45 -6.84
CA VAL A 159 15.21 5.34 -5.81
C VAL A 159 15.19 3.94 -5.19
N LEU A 160 14.05 3.38 -4.80
CA LEU A 160 14.00 2.01 -4.28
C LEU A 160 14.57 0.98 -5.26
N ARG A 161 14.23 1.09 -6.55
CA ARG A 161 14.79 0.23 -7.59
C ARG A 161 16.31 0.38 -7.72
N LEU A 162 16.84 1.59 -7.62
CA LEU A 162 18.29 1.85 -7.62
C LEU A 162 18.99 1.14 -6.45
N LEU A 163 18.29 0.98 -5.32
CA LEU A 163 18.81 0.30 -4.13
C LEU A 163 18.66 -1.23 -4.17
N GLY A 164 18.02 -1.79 -5.21
CA GLY A 164 17.72 -3.22 -5.31
C GLY A 164 16.37 -3.63 -4.70
N HIS A 165 15.61 -2.69 -4.14
CA HIS A 165 14.29 -2.90 -3.55
C HIS A 165 13.19 -2.69 -4.59
N ASP A 166 13.01 -3.63 -5.52
CA ASP A 166 12.00 -3.46 -6.58
C ASP A 166 10.58 -3.45 -6.00
N ALA A 167 9.90 -2.32 -6.17
CA ALA A 167 8.51 -2.12 -5.79
C ALA A 167 7.52 -2.45 -6.94
N SER A 168 7.99 -3.14 -7.98
CA SER A 168 7.13 -3.59 -9.07
C SER A 168 6.15 -4.67 -8.62
N VAL A 169 4.98 -4.64 -9.23
CA VAL A 169 4.06 -5.77 -9.19
C VAL A 169 4.52 -6.77 -10.24
N ALA A 170 4.65 -8.05 -9.89
CA ALA A 170 5.05 -9.10 -10.80
C ALA A 170 4.22 -9.01 -12.09
N SER A 171 4.91 -8.84 -13.22
CA SER A 171 4.32 -9.07 -14.52
C SER A 171 4.34 -10.59 -14.72
N ALA A 172 3.19 -11.20 -14.95
CA ALA A 172 3.16 -12.61 -15.33
C ALA A 172 3.99 -12.75 -16.62
N LYS A 173 5.10 -13.50 -16.50
CA LYS A 173 6.10 -13.73 -17.53
C LYS A 173 5.42 -14.22 -18.82
N LEU A 174 5.44 -13.40 -19.87
CA LEU A 174 5.17 -13.82 -21.24
C LEU A 174 6.41 -14.57 -21.75
N GLU A 175 6.39 -15.89 -21.70
CA GLU A 175 7.23 -16.71 -22.59
C GLU A 175 6.53 -16.75 -23.97
N PRO A 176 7.21 -16.38 -25.07
CA PRO A 176 6.59 -16.25 -26.38
C PRO A 176 6.44 -17.64 -27.04
N THR A 177 5.23 -18.19 -27.04
CA THR A 177 4.85 -19.23 -28.00
C THR A 177 3.95 -18.61 -29.07
N LEU A 178 4.49 -18.40 -30.26
CA LEU A 178 3.75 -17.92 -31.44
C LEU A 178 2.75 -18.99 -31.92
N PRO A 179 1.52 -18.58 -32.29
CA PRO A 179 0.97 -19.00 -33.60
C PRO A 179 0.18 -17.84 -34.32
N PRO A 180 -0.29 -18.00 -35.58
CA PRO A 180 -0.07 -17.08 -36.72
C PRO A 180 -1.08 -15.92 -36.84
N PRO A 181 -0.92 -14.98 -37.79
CA PRO A 181 -1.59 -13.69 -37.76
C PRO A 181 -3.01 -13.76 -38.34
N ARG A 182 -3.96 -13.02 -37.74
CA ARG A 182 -5.13 -12.44 -38.41
C ARG A 182 -5.77 -11.31 -37.59
N VAL A 183 -5.63 -10.10 -38.15
CA VAL A 183 -6.51 -8.92 -38.18
C VAL A 183 -7.59 -8.67 -37.11
N SER A 184 -7.33 -7.59 -36.36
CA SER A 184 -8.18 -6.45 -35.98
C SER A 184 -9.47 -6.59 -35.13
N SER A 185 -9.38 -5.89 -33.99
CA SER A 185 -10.37 -5.02 -33.31
C SER A 185 -11.18 -5.61 -32.15
N GLY A 186 -11.21 -4.86 -31.04
CA GLY A 186 -12.25 -4.96 -30.02
C GLY A 186 -11.79 -5.03 -28.57
N SER A 187 -11.63 -3.86 -27.94
CA SER A 187 -11.80 -3.59 -26.49
C SER A 187 -10.84 -4.24 -25.46
N ASN A 188 -10.07 -3.36 -24.82
CA ASN A 188 -9.25 -3.61 -23.63
C ASN A 188 -10.11 -4.07 -22.44
N LYS A 189 -10.02 -5.36 -22.07
CA LYS A 189 -10.47 -5.86 -20.76
C LYS A 189 -9.24 -6.31 -19.96
N ARG A 190 -8.67 -5.39 -19.19
CA ARG A 190 -7.60 -5.67 -18.22
C ARG A 190 -8.07 -6.78 -17.27
N LEU A 191 -7.37 -7.92 -17.31
CA LEU A 191 -7.58 -9.02 -16.37
C LEU A 191 -7.26 -8.55 -14.95
N ARG A 192 -8.28 -8.50 -14.09
CA ARG A 192 -8.14 -8.24 -12.66
C ARG A 192 -7.41 -9.41 -12.01
N ARG A 193 -6.27 -9.17 -11.36
CA ARG A 193 -5.56 -10.17 -10.56
C ARG A 193 -6.44 -10.53 -9.34
N LYS A 194 -6.73 -11.82 -9.14
CA LYS A 194 -7.61 -12.33 -8.08
C LYS A 194 -7.01 -12.07 -6.70
N ILE A 195 -7.63 -11.17 -5.93
CA ILE A 195 -7.50 -11.12 -4.47
C ILE A 195 -8.17 -12.42 -3.97
N HIS A 196 -7.49 -13.19 -3.12
CA HIS A 196 -8.04 -14.43 -2.56
C HIS A 196 -8.71 -14.14 -1.22
N GLY A 197 -9.85 -14.79 -0.95
CA GLY A 197 -10.60 -14.61 0.30
C GLY A 197 -11.55 -13.40 0.30
N THR A 198 -11.94 -12.91 -0.88
CA THR A 198 -12.96 -11.87 -1.05
C THR A 198 -14.38 -12.42 -0.89
N VAL A 199 -15.37 -11.54 -0.71
CA VAL A 199 -16.80 -11.91 -0.76
C VAL A 199 -17.14 -12.59 -2.09
N ARG A 200 -16.49 -12.16 -3.18
CA ARG A 200 -16.61 -12.80 -4.50
C ARG A 200 -16.06 -14.22 -4.52
N ASP A 201 -14.99 -14.51 -3.77
CA ASP A 201 -14.48 -15.89 -3.66
C ASP A 201 -15.42 -16.77 -2.84
N LEU A 202 -16.10 -16.22 -1.82
CA LEU A 202 -17.16 -16.93 -1.10
C LEU A 202 -18.35 -17.27 -2.01
N LEU A 203 -18.77 -16.31 -2.84
CA LEU A 203 -19.81 -16.54 -3.86
C LEU A 203 -19.37 -17.60 -4.87
N ALA A 204 -18.14 -17.51 -5.37
CA ALA A 204 -17.61 -18.44 -6.37
C ALA A 204 -17.41 -19.87 -5.81
N ALA A 205 -17.13 -20.00 -4.51
CA ALA A 205 -17.01 -21.28 -3.83
C ALA A 205 -18.36 -21.85 -3.34
N GLY A 206 -19.47 -21.15 -3.57
CA GLY A 206 -20.80 -21.55 -3.10
C GLY A 206 -20.94 -21.51 -1.57
N LEU A 207 -20.03 -20.82 -0.87
CA LEU A 207 -20.08 -20.66 0.59
C LEU A 207 -20.98 -19.50 1.02
N LEU A 208 -21.37 -18.65 0.07
CA LEU A 208 -22.27 -17.52 0.25
C LEU A 208 -23.13 -17.41 -1.02
N GLU A 209 -24.41 -17.13 -0.89
CA GLU A 209 -25.30 -16.97 -2.04
C GLU A 209 -25.37 -15.51 -2.51
N ALA A 210 -25.58 -15.31 -3.81
CA ALA A 210 -25.88 -13.98 -4.33
C ALA A 210 -27.25 -13.53 -3.81
N GLN A 211 -27.37 -12.25 -3.47
CA GLN A 211 -28.54 -11.67 -2.78
C GLN A 211 -28.75 -12.20 -1.35
N ALA A 212 -27.78 -12.91 -0.77
CA ALA A 212 -27.82 -13.30 0.62
C ALA A 212 -27.90 -12.06 1.53
N LYS A 213 -28.79 -12.15 2.53
CA LYS A 213 -28.88 -11.17 3.60
C LYS A 213 -27.81 -11.48 4.65
N ILE A 214 -27.01 -10.48 4.97
CA ILE A 214 -26.05 -10.52 6.06
C ILE A 214 -26.52 -9.59 7.17
N VAL A 215 -26.42 -10.07 8.41
CA VAL A 215 -26.85 -9.36 9.61
C VAL A 215 -25.66 -9.04 10.50
N SER A 216 -25.76 -7.92 11.21
CA SER A 216 -24.82 -7.54 12.26
C SER A 216 -24.80 -8.58 13.38
N THR A 217 -23.60 -8.96 13.83
CA THR A 217 -23.39 -9.80 15.01
C THR A 217 -23.54 -9.04 16.32
N SER A 218 -23.63 -7.71 16.27
CA SER A 218 -23.74 -6.84 17.46
C SER A 218 -25.20 -6.52 17.80
N PRO A 219 -25.72 -6.93 18.98
CA PRO A 219 -27.08 -6.59 19.42
C PRO A 219 -27.28 -5.08 19.64
N ALA A 220 -26.20 -4.36 19.97
CA ALA A 220 -26.24 -2.91 20.20
C ALA A 220 -26.35 -2.10 18.90
N ARG A 221 -26.08 -2.72 17.75
CA ARG A 221 -26.06 -2.09 16.42
C ARG A 221 -26.70 -3.04 15.40
N PRO A 222 -28.03 -3.24 15.46
CA PRO A 222 -28.72 -4.07 14.50
C PRO A 222 -28.63 -3.45 13.11
N ALA A 223 -28.18 -4.24 12.15
CA ALA A 223 -28.09 -3.84 10.75
C ALA A 223 -28.23 -5.08 9.86
N GLU A 224 -28.88 -4.90 8.72
CA GLU A 224 -29.07 -5.92 7.70
C GLU A 224 -28.62 -5.33 6.36
N ALA A 225 -27.75 -6.05 5.66
CA ALA A 225 -27.21 -5.67 4.35
C ALA A 225 -27.36 -6.83 3.36
N THR A 226 -27.33 -6.52 2.07
CA THR A 226 -27.50 -7.51 1.00
C THR A 226 -26.19 -7.69 0.23
N VAL A 227 -25.79 -8.94 0.01
CA VAL A 227 -24.62 -9.28 -0.80
C VAL A 227 -25.01 -9.29 -2.27
N LEU A 228 -24.39 -8.44 -3.08
CA LEU A 228 -24.66 -8.39 -4.52
C LEU A 228 -23.92 -9.50 -5.28
N PRO A 229 -24.43 -9.92 -6.46
CA PRO A 229 -23.79 -10.95 -7.29
C PRO A 229 -22.33 -10.64 -7.69
N ASP A 230 -21.93 -9.37 -7.61
CA ASP A 230 -20.57 -8.94 -7.95
C ASP A 230 -19.61 -8.88 -6.73
N GLY A 231 -20.08 -9.29 -5.55
CA GLY A 231 -19.34 -9.32 -4.29
C GLY A 231 -19.33 -8.01 -3.51
N ARG A 232 -20.04 -6.98 -3.97
CA ARG A 232 -20.29 -5.76 -3.19
C ARG A 232 -21.38 -5.99 -2.15
N ILE A 233 -21.42 -5.14 -1.14
CA ILE A 233 -22.45 -5.17 -0.09
C ILE A 233 -23.30 -3.92 -0.24
N GLU A 234 -24.60 -4.09 -0.31
CA GLU A 234 -25.58 -3.00 -0.30
C GLU A 234 -26.16 -2.86 1.11
N TYR A 235 -26.07 -1.66 1.67
CA TYR A 235 -26.68 -1.30 2.93
C TYR A 235 -27.29 0.09 2.80
N ASP A 236 -28.58 0.23 3.14
CA ASP A 236 -29.32 1.50 3.11
C ASP A 236 -29.22 2.24 1.76
N GLY A 237 -29.37 1.50 0.66
CA GLY A 237 -29.26 2.03 -0.71
C GLY A 237 -27.84 2.41 -1.16
N ARG A 238 -26.82 2.16 -0.32
CA ARG A 238 -25.42 2.46 -0.62
C ARG A 238 -24.61 1.19 -0.86
N LEU A 239 -23.72 1.27 -1.86
CA LEU A 239 -22.86 0.16 -2.26
C LEU A 239 -21.46 0.28 -1.65
N PHE A 240 -21.00 -0.81 -1.05
CA PHE A 240 -19.71 -0.95 -0.41
C PHE A 240 -18.88 -2.01 -1.12
N ALA A 241 -17.60 -1.70 -1.36
CA ALA A 241 -16.67 -2.61 -2.01
C ALA A 241 -16.12 -3.71 -1.08
N SER A 242 -16.36 -3.58 0.24
CA SER A 242 -15.86 -4.53 1.24
C SER A 242 -16.80 -4.64 2.46
N PRO A 243 -16.76 -5.77 3.19
CA PRO A 243 -17.50 -5.94 4.45
C PRO A 243 -17.16 -4.88 5.50
N SER A 244 -15.89 -4.51 5.63
CA SER A 244 -15.46 -3.49 6.60
C SER A 244 -16.00 -2.12 6.26
N GLY A 245 -16.03 -1.73 4.98
CA GLY A 245 -16.62 -0.45 4.58
C GLY A 245 -18.13 -0.34 4.92
N ALA A 246 -18.87 -1.44 4.77
CA ALA A 246 -20.27 -1.49 5.18
C ALA A 246 -20.42 -1.47 6.72
N ALA A 247 -19.56 -2.19 7.44
CA ALA A 247 -19.58 -2.22 8.91
C ALA A 247 -19.24 -0.85 9.50
N ASP A 248 -18.21 -0.18 8.98
CA ASP A 248 -17.79 1.15 9.44
C ASP A 248 -18.91 2.19 9.31
N TYR A 249 -19.69 2.08 8.23
CA TYR A 249 -20.84 2.95 8.01
C TYR A 249 -21.95 2.72 9.04
N VAL A 250 -22.22 1.46 9.39
CA VAL A 250 -23.20 1.10 10.43
C VAL A 250 -22.72 1.56 11.82
N THR A 251 -21.44 1.34 12.13
CA THR A 251 -20.88 1.60 13.46
C THR A 251 -20.49 3.05 13.69
N LYS A 252 -20.42 3.86 12.63
CA LYS A 252 -19.85 5.22 12.63
C LYS A 252 -18.44 5.25 13.23
N GLY A 253 -17.67 4.18 12.98
CA GLY A 253 -16.33 3.96 13.53
C GLY A 253 -15.63 2.82 12.81
N SER A 254 -14.39 2.50 13.17
CA SER A 254 -13.67 1.40 12.53
C SER A 254 -14.09 0.05 13.15
N GLU A 255 -14.54 -0.88 12.32
CA GLU A 255 -15.04 -2.20 12.73
C GLU A 255 -14.55 -3.31 11.77
N ASN A 256 -14.29 -4.50 12.30
CA ASN A 256 -13.89 -5.63 11.47
C ASN A 256 -15.12 -6.25 10.78
N GLY A 257 -15.38 -5.84 9.53
CA GLY A 257 -16.51 -6.32 8.74
C GLY A 257 -16.60 -7.83 8.55
N TRP A 258 -15.50 -8.56 8.61
CA TRP A 258 -15.54 -10.02 8.44
C TRP A 258 -16.11 -10.75 9.66
N THR A 259 -15.95 -10.20 10.86
CA THR A 259 -16.55 -10.72 12.10
C THR A 259 -17.85 -10.02 12.47
N PHE A 260 -18.06 -8.81 11.95
CA PHE A 260 -19.27 -8.01 12.18
C PHE A 260 -20.48 -8.54 11.38
N TRP A 261 -20.26 -9.01 10.16
CA TRP A 261 -21.33 -9.52 9.31
C TRP A 261 -21.42 -11.05 9.39
N ALA A 262 -22.65 -11.55 9.47
CA ALA A 262 -22.95 -12.97 9.46
C ALA A 262 -24.19 -13.30 8.63
N VAL A 263 -24.25 -14.52 8.12
CA VAL A 263 -25.47 -15.09 7.53
C VAL A 263 -26.19 -15.92 8.59
N ASP A 264 -27.50 -15.82 8.63
CA ASP A 264 -28.32 -16.75 9.41
C ASP A 264 -28.52 -18.02 8.56
N THR A 265 -28.13 -19.16 9.12
CA THR A 265 -28.26 -20.48 8.49
C THR A 265 -29.08 -21.41 9.39
N ASP A 266 -29.53 -22.54 8.86
CA ASP A 266 -30.32 -23.53 9.61
C ASP A 266 -29.61 -24.09 10.86
N ILE A 267 -28.27 -23.99 10.90
CA ILE A 267 -27.42 -24.43 12.02
C ILE A 267 -26.97 -23.27 12.93
N GLY A 268 -27.48 -22.06 12.70
CA GLY A 268 -27.17 -20.85 13.45
C GLY A 268 -26.45 -19.78 12.63
N ARG A 269 -26.02 -18.72 13.33
CA ARG A 269 -25.39 -17.55 12.69
C ARG A 269 -23.91 -17.82 12.40
N VAL A 270 -23.51 -17.67 11.13
CA VAL A 270 -22.13 -17.92 10.68
C VAL A 270 -21.52 -16.64 10.12
N THR A 271 -20.37 -16.22 10.65
CA THR A 271 -19.69 -14.99 10.21
C THR A 271 -19.03 -15.14 8.84
N LEU A 272 -18.85 -14.02 8.13
CA LEU A 272 -18.11 -14.02 6.87
C LEU A 272 -16.65 -14.45 7.06
N ASP A 273 -16.02 -14.19 8.21
CA ASP A 273 -14.68 -14.67 8.55
C ASP A 273 -14.63 -16.21 8.65
N SER A 274 -15.63 -16.81 9.29
CA SER A 274 -15.76 -18.27 9.37
C SER A 274 -15.95 -18.91 8.00
N LEU A 275 -16.75 -18.30 7.11
CA LEU A 275 -16.88 -18.75 5.73
C LEU A 275 -15.56 -18.58 4.96
N ARG A 276 -14.85 -17.48 5.18
CA ARG A 276 -13.55 -17.20 4.54
C ARG A 276 -12.49 -18.21 4.94
N LYS A 277 -12.46 -18.68 6.18
CA LYS A 277 -11.54 -19.73 6.63
C LYS A 277 -11.79 -21.08 5.94
N ARG A 278 -13.01 -21.35 5.46
CA ARG A 278 -13.35 -22.56 4.68
C ARG A 278 -12.87 -22.51 3.23
N LEU A 279 -12.37 -21.36 2.75
CA LEU A 279 -11.73 -21.24 1.43
C LEU A 279 -10.29 -21.78 1.43
N VAL A 280 -9.66 -21.94 2.58
CA VAL A 280 -8.31 -22.51 2.69
C VAL A 280 -8.44 -24.03 2.80
N PRO A 281 -7.91 -24.84 1.86
CA PRO A 281 -7.91 -26.29 2.03
C PRO A 281 -7.06 -26.64 3.27
N PRO A 282 -7.42 -27.68 4.05
CA PRO A 282 -6.60 -28.11 5.17
C PRO A 282 -5.20 -28.47 4.67
N SER A 283 -4.16 -27.96 5.34
CA SER A 283 -2.77 -28.32 5.04
C SER A 283 -2.59 -29.84 5.10
N PRO A 284 -1.91 -30.48 4.14
CA PRO A 284 -1.50 -31.86 4.32
C PRO A 284 -0.48 -31.90 5.46
N GLY A 285 -0.74 -32.78 6.44
CA GLY A 285 0.19 -33.10 7.53
C GLY A 285 1.37 -33.94 7.07
#